data_AF-W1PVZ9-F1
#
_entry.id   AF-W1PVZ9-F1
#
_cell.length_a   1.000
_cell.length_b   1.000
_cell.length_c   1.000
_cell.angle_alpha   90.00
_cell.angle_beta   90.00
_cell.angle_gamma   90.00
#
_symmetry.space_group_name_H-M   'P 1'
#
loop_
_entity.id
_entity.type
_entity.pdbx_description
1 polymer ?
#
loop_
_entity_poly.entity_id
_entity_poly.type
_entity_poly.pdbx_seq_one_letter_code
_entity_poly.pdbx_strand_id
1 'polypeptide(L)'
;MICIAHKTKQLLNFTVKLLLRVGFYYGNYDGFSKPPAFDIQFDNNIWVNIITSEEKAVAYEVVYVASSSSTTFCVTRTIPNEFPLVSAIELTELPKNMYSHMDTERALFIQSRIDFGATSEYIG
;
A
#
# COMPACT_ATOMS: atom_id res chain seq x y z
N MET A 1 -2.99 -2.85 16.46
CA MET A 1 -2.32 -2.17 15.35
C MET A 1 -0.93 -2.75 15.24
N ILE A 2 -0.50 -3.10 14.04
CA ILE A 2 0.86 -3.58 13.73
C ILE A 2 1.42 -2.64 12.67
N CYS A 3 2.66 -2.17 12.86
CA CYS A 3 3.29 -1.19 11.98
C CYS A 3 4.66 -1.66 11.51
N ILE A 4 5.00 -1.32 10.27
CA ILE A 4 6.33 -1.44 9.69
C ILE A 4 6.82 -0.02 9.38
N ALA A 5 8.06 0.28 9.73
CA ALA A 5 8.70 1.55 9.46
C ALA A 5 9.81 1.39 8.43
N HIS A 6 9.90 2.32 7.49
CA HIS A 6 11.00 2.42 6.54
C HIS A 6 11.71 3.76 6.71
N LYS A 7 13.04 3.71 6.92
CA LYS A 7 13.86 4.92 6.98
C LYS A 7 14.10 5.44 5.56
N THR A 8 13.65 6.65 5.30
CA THR A 8 13.91 7.32 4.03
C THR A 8 15.25 8.03 4.12
N LYS A 9 16.08 7.91 3.08
CA LYS A 9 17.28 8.73 2.97
C LYS A 9 16.88 10.12 2.49
N GLN A 10 16.23 10.91 3.37
CA GLN A 10 16.04 12.33 3.09
C GLN A 10 17.42 13.01 3.09
N LEU A 11 17.99 13.17 1.89
CA LEU A 11 19.10 14.06 1.66
C LEU A 11 18.56 15.49 1.75
N LEU A 12 19.30 16.37 2.43
CA LEU A 12 18.93 17.78 2.61
C LEU A 12 18.50 18.39 1.26
N ASN A 13 17.25 18.87 1.20
CA ASN A 13 16.59 19.54 0.07
C ASN A 13 15.98 18.67 -1.05
N PHE A 14 15.76 17.36 -0.85
CA PHE A 14 15.06 16.53 -1.84
C PHE A 14 13.77 15.88 -1.30
N THR A 15 12.69 16.08 -2.04
CA THR A 15 11.42 15.37 -1.87
C THR A 15 11.59 13.91 -2.31
N VAL A 16 11.37 12.97 -1.40
CA VAL A 16 11.38 11.52 -1.70
C VAL A 16 9.96 11.09 -2.03
N LYS A 17 9.75 10.63 -3.27
CA LYS A 17 8.49 10.03 -3.71
C LYS A 17 8.59 8.52 -3.54
N LEU A 18 7.58 7.94 -2.90
CA LEU A 18 7.51 6.51 -2.64
C LEU A 18 6.32 5.93 -3.38
N LEU A 19 6.57 4.83 -4.09
CA LEU A 19 5.54 3.91 -4.55
C LEU A 19 5.42 2.81 -3.53
N LEU A 20 4.20 2.59 -3.04
CA LEU A 20 3.90 1.46 -2.19
C LEU A 20 2.82 0.60 -2.82
N ARG A 21 3.05 -0.71 -2.77
CA ARG A 21 2.09 -1.73 -3.15
C ARG A 21 1.91 -2.68 -1.99
N VAL A 22 0.65 -2.97 -1.68
CA VAL A 22 0.31 -3.92 -0.62
C VAL A 22 -0.71 -4.90 -1.16
N GLY A 23 -0.44 -6.18 -0.97
CA GLY A 23 -1.30 -7.28 -1.40
C GLY A 23 -1.85 -8.05 -0.21
N PHE A 24 -3.12 -8.44 -0.33
CA PHE A 24 -3.86 -9.18 0.68
C PHE A 24 -4.56 -10.37 0.03
N TYR A 25 -4.29 -11.57 0.54
CA TYR A 25 -4.99 -12.79 0.18
C TYR A 25 -5.17 -13.61 1.45
N TYR A 26 -6.42 -13.73 1.90
CA TYR A 26 -6.75 -14.45 3.12
C TYR A 26 -6.57 -15.96 2.94
N GLY A 27 -7.12 -16.53 1.86
CA GLY A 27 -6.91 -17.93 1.48
C GLY A 27 -7.23 -18.94 2.59
N ASN A 28 -8.07 -18.57 3.55
CA ASN A 28 -8.36 -19.34 4.76
C ASN A 28 -7.10 -19.81 5.53
N TYR A 29 -6.09 -18.94 5.65
CA TYR A 29 -4.79 -19.31 6.23
C TYR A 29 -4.88 -19.81 7.69
N ASP A 30 -5.94 -19.45 8.42
CA ASP A 30 -6.18 -19.82 9.82
C ASP A 30 -7.21 -20.95 9.99
N GLY A 31 -7.84 -21.41 8.90
CA GLY A 31 -8.84 -22.48 8.91
C GLY A 31 -10.22 -22.08 9.43
N PHE A 32 -10.48 -20.79 9.71
CA PHE A 32 -11.75 -20.34 10.27
C PHE A 32 -12.81 -19.96 9.23
N SER A 33 -12.46 -19.86 7.95
CA SER A 33 -13.35 -19.45 6.86
C SER A 33 -14.08 -18.13 7.20
N LYS A 34 -13.33 -17.20 7.81
CA LYS A 34 -13.83 -15.91 8.29
C LYS A 34 -12.85 -14.80 7.90
N PRO A 35 -12.92 -14.31 6.66
CA PRO A 35 -12.06 -13.23 6.19
C PRO A 35 -12.20 -11.96 7.05
N PRO A 36 -11.11 -11.39 7.58
CA PRO A 36 -11.16 -10.21 8.43
C PRO A 36 -11.33 -8.92 7.63
N ALA A 37 -11.90 -7.90 8.29
CA ALA A 37 -11.84 -6.51 7.84
C ALA A 37 -10.88 -5.69 8.72
N PHE A 38 -10.13 -4.77 8.11
CA PHE A 38 -9.17 -3.94 8.83
C PHE A 38 -8.81 -2.66 8.06
N ASP A 39 -8.37 -1.64 8.78
CA ASP A 39 -7.90 -0.40 8.17
C ASP A 39 -6.40 -0.46 7.90
N ILE A 40 -5.97 0.19 6.82
CA ILE A 40 -4.57 0.49 6.59
C ILE A 40 -4.28 1.97 6.73
N GLN A 41 -3.11 2.28 7.28
CA GLN A 41 -2.72 3.65 7.63
C GLN A 41 -1.30 3.96 7.14
N PHE A 42 -1.11 5.20 6.65
CA PHE A 42 0.19 5.77 6.30
C PHE A 42 0.52 6.98 7.13
N ASP A 43 1.68 6.96 7.77
CA ASP A 43 2.13 8.08 8.61
C ASP A 43 0.98 8.55 9.55
N ASN A 44 0.25 7.56 10.11
CA ASN A 44 -0.92 7.70 10.98
C ASN A 44 -2.22 8.23 10.33
N ASN A 45 -2.31 8.32 9.01
CA ASN A 45 -3.54 8.66 8.28
C ASN A 45 -4.22 7.40 7.75
N ILE A 46 -5.52 7.23 8.02
CA ILE A 46 -6.30 6.13 7.44
C ILE A 46 -6.37 6.32 5.93
N TRP A 47 -5.94 5.29 5.20
CA TRP A 47 -6.00 5.26 3.75
C TRP A 47 -7.27 4.58 3.26
N VAL A 48 -7.46 3.31 3.64
CA VAL A 48 -8.58 2.51 3.13
C VAL A 48 -8.94 1.39 4.11
N ASN A 49 -10.23 1.04 4.12
CA ASN A 49 -10.72 -0.13 4.80
C ASN A 49 -10.63 -1.34 3.85
N ILE A 50 -9.88 -2.35 4.26
CA ILE A 50 -9.67 -3.59 3.52
C ILE A 50 -10.74 -4.59 3.92
N ILE A 51 -11.48 -5.07 2.92
CA ILE A 51 -12.41 -6.19 3.06
C ILE A 51 -11.79 -7.35 2.29
N THR A 52 -11.35 -8.37 3.02
CA THR A 52 -10.77 -9.57 2.41
C THR A 52 -11.85 -10.59 2.07
N SER A 53 -11.50 -11.55 1.21
CA SER A 53 -12.34 -12.71 0.89
C SER A 53 -11.48 -13.95 0.82
N GLU A 54 -12.10 -15.13 0.83
CA GLU A 54 -11.36 -16.40 0.75
C GLU A 54 -10.68 -16.60 -0.61
N GLU A 55 -11.35 -16.20 -1.69
CA GLU A 55 -10.93 -16.58 -3.05
C GLU A 55 -10.21 -15.47 -3.81
N LYS A 56 -10.39 -14.20 -3.42
CA LYS A 56 -9.85 -13.06 -4.18
C LYS A 56 -8.71 -12.39 -3.44
N ALA A 57 -7.58 -12.29 -4.14
CA ALA A 57 -6.53 -11.36 -3.76
C ALA A 57 -6.96 -9.93 -4.08
N VAL A 58 -6.62 -9.00 -3.20
CA VAL A 58 -6.81 -7.56 -3.40
C VAL A 58 -5.47 -6.86 -3.23
N ALA A 59 -5.17 -5.93 -4.12
CA ALA A 59 -3.94 -5.15 -4.10
C ALA A 59 -4.27 -3.66 -4.15
N TYR A 60 -3.49 -2.88 -3.42
CA TYR A 60 -3.60 -1.43 -3.39
C TYR A 60 -2.26 -0.82 -3.75
N GLU A 61 -2.29 0.21 -4.59
CA GLU A 61 -1.11 0.96 -5.02
C GLU A 61 -1.31 2.45 -4.73
N VAL A 62 -0.29 3.06 -4.13
CA VAL A 62 -0.26 4.49 -3.83
C VAL A 62 1.13 5.06 -4.12
N VAL A 63 1.15 6.28 -4.66
CA VAL A 63 2.33 7.13 -4.68
C VAL A 63 2.12 8.28 -3.70
N TYR A 64 3.08 8.50 -2.81
CA TYR A 64 3.03 9.59 -1.84
C TYR A 64 4.42 10.20 -1.64
N VAL A 65 4.44 11.42 -1.09
CA VAL A 65 5.68 12.09 -0.72
C VAL A 65 5.96 11.82 0.76
N ALA A 66 7.16 11.31 1.05
CA ALA A 66 7.57 11.07 2.44
C ALA A 66 7.73 12.41 3.17
N SER A 67 6.91 12.62 4.20
CA SER A 67 6.90 13.86 5.01
C SER A 67 8.06 13.94 6.00
N SER A 68 8.67 12.80 6.34
CA SER A 68 9.74 12.71 7.33
C SER A 68 10.85 11.71 6.93
N SER A 69 11.93 11.67 7.72
CA SER A 69 13.05 10.74 7.56
C SER A 69 12.67 9.26 7.81
N SER A 70 11.42 9.01 8.19
CA SER A 70 10.82 7.68 8.26
C SER A 70 9.38 7.74 7.77
N THR A 71 8.93 6.69 7.11
CA THR A 71 7.50 6.47 6.83
C THR A 71 7.02 5.21 7.53
N THR A 72 5.75 5.18 7.92
CA THR A 72 5.13 4.02 8.56
C THR A 72 3.94 3.54 7.76
N PHE A 73 3.85 2.22 7.61
CA PHE A 73 2.66 1.52 7.17
C PHE A 73 2.11 0.72 8.33
N CYS A 74 0.84 0.90 8.66
CA CYS A 74 0.19 0.19 9.75
C CYS A 74 -1.08 -0.52 9.27
N VAL A 75 -1.34 -1.69 9.86
CA VAL A 75 -2.61 -2.40 9.78
C VAL A 75 -3.30 -2.37 11.14
N THR A 76 -4.58 -1.99 11.15
CA THR A 76 -5.37 -1.81 12.37
C THR A 76 -6.67 -2.59 12.28
N ARG A 77 -6.87 -3.52 13.21
CA ARG A 77 -8.14 -4.24 13.36
C ARG A 77 -9.28 -3.25 13.59
N THR A 78 -10.39 -3.44 12.91
CA THR A 78 -11.63 -2.69 13.14
C THR A 78 -12.59 -3.46 14.05
N ILE A 79 -12.51 -4.80 14.05
CA ILE A 79 -13.38 -5.69 14.82
C ILE A 79 -12.54 -6.49 15.84
N PRO A 80 -13.01 -6.67 17.09
CA PRO A 80 -12.36 -7.56 18.06
C PRO A 80 -12.24 -8.99 17.55
N ASN A 81 -11.10 -9.63 17.82
CA ASN A 81 -10.78 -11.01 17.41
C ASN A 81 -10.75 -11.25 15.89
N GLU A 82 -10.67 -10.19 15.08
CA GLU A 82 -10.27 -10.29 13.68
C GLU A 82 -8.82 -9.83 13.53
N PHE A 83 -8.03 -10.63 12.83
CA PHE A 83 -6.59 -10.45 12.72
C PHE A 83 -6.22 -9.93 11.34
N PRO A 84 -5.70 -8.69 11.23
CA PRO A 84 -5.22 -8.17 9.96
C PRO A 84 -4.09 -9.05 9.40
N LEU A 85 -4.05 -9.18 8.08
CA LEU A 85 -2.99 -9.87 7.37
C LEU A 85 -2.35 -8.95 6.33
N VAL A 86 -1.14 -9.29 5.92
CA VAL A 86 -0.44 -8.70 4.75
C VAL A 86 0.24 -9.86 4.05
N SER A 87 -0.09 -10.11 2.79
CA SER A 87 0.52 -11.19 2.00
C SER A 87 1.80 -10.73 1.31
N ALA A 88 1.82 -9.49 0.83
CA ALA A 88 2.99 -8.87 0.21
C ALA A 88 3.00 -7.37 0.46
N ILE A 89 4.21 -6.81 0.59
CA ILE A 89 4.45 -5.37 0.67
C ILE A 89 5.70 -5.02 -0.13
N GLU A 90 5.58 -4.05 -1.03
CA GLU A 90 6.68 -3.51 -1.83
C GLU A 90 6.71 -2.00 -1.63
N LEU A 91 7.87 -1.47 -1.21
CA LEU A 91 8.10 -0.04 -1.09
C LEU A 91 9.31 0.35 -1.94
N THR A 92 9.09 1.26 -2.88
CA THR A 92 10.08 1.63 -3.90
C THR A 92 10.21 3.15 -3.99
N GLU A 93 11.43 3.67 -3.87
CA GLU A 93 11.71 5.08 -4.16
C GLU A 93 11.59 5.35 -5.67
N LEU A 94 10.82 6.38 -6.04
CA LEU A 94 10.61 6.75 -7.43
C LEU A 94 11.65 7.77 -7.92
N PRO A 95 11.98 7.76 -9.23
CA PRO A 95 12.81 8.81 -9.83
C PRO A 95 12.23 10.21 -9.58
N LYS A 96 13.10 11.18 -9.29
CA LYS A 96 12.70 12.56 -8.92
C LYS A 96 11.71 13.21 -9.90
N ASN A 97 11.91 12.99 -11.20
CA ASN A 97 11.09 13.53 -12.28
C ASN A 97 9.79 12.76 -12.53
N MET A 98 9.64 11.54 -11.99
CA MET A 98 8.39 10.80 -12.09
C MET A 98 7.30 11.52 -11.29
N TYR A 99 6.14 11.74 -11.90
CA TYR A 99 5.06 12.56 -11.33
C TYR A 99 5.55 13.94 -10.84
N SER A 100 6.27 14.69 -11.68
CA SER A 100 6.85 16.01 -11.33
C SER A 100 5.85 17.06 -10.86
N HIS A 101 4.59 16.94 -11.27
CA HIS A 101 3.49 17.86 -10.94
C HIS A 101 2.61 17.38 -9.78
N MET A 102 3.00 16.29 -9.11
CA MET A 102 2.28 15.78 -7.96
C MET A 102 2.35 16.76 -6.79
N ASP A 103 1.21 16.98 -6.16
CA ASP A 103 1.08 17.73 -4.91
C ASP A 103 1.82 16.99 -3.77
N THR A 104 2.64 17.69 -3.01
CA THR A 104 3.43 17.09 -1.93
C THR A 104 2.60 16.72 -0.70
N GLU A 105 1.38 17.24 -0.57
CA GLU A 105 0.47 16.97 0.55
C GLU A 105 -0.62 15.95 0.21
N ARG A 106 -0.71 15.51 -1.06
CA ARG A 106 -1.73 14.56 -1.53
C ARG A 106 -1.11 13.34 -2.17
N ALA A 107 -1.67 12.18 -1.85
CA ALA A 107 -1.27 10.93 -2.48
C ALA A 107 -1.98 10.73 -3.84
N LEU A 108 -1.32 10.00 -4.75
CA LEU A 108 -1.92 9.49 -5.97
C LEU A 108 -2.30 8.03 -5.76
N PHE A 109 -3.57 7.70 -5.93
CA PHE A 109 -4.07 6.33 -5.90
C PHE A 109 -4.18 5.79 -7.31
N ILE A 110 -3.79 4.53 -7.52
CA ILE A 110 -3.95 3.91 -8.83
C ILE A 110 -5.43 3.89 -9.24
N GLN A 111 -5.72 4.33 -10.46
CA GLN A 111 -7.04 4.17 -11.06
C GLN A 111 -7.02 3.06 -12.10
N SER A 112 -6.05 3.09 -13.01
CA SER A 112 -5.80 2.02 -13.97
C SER A 112 -4.36 2.10 -14.47
N ARG A 113 -3.80 0.96 -14.88
CA ARG A 113 -2.52 0.86 -15.57
C ARG A 113 -2.76 -0.04 -16.78
N ILE A 114 -2.72 0.53 -17.98
CA ILE A 114 -3.10 -0.16 -19.21
C ILE A 114 -1.95 -0.02 -20.20
N ASP A 115 -1.49 -1.15 -20.72
CA ASP A 115 -0.61 -1.18 -21.88
C ASP A 115 -1.47 -1.34 -23.15
N PHE A 116 -1.66 -0.24 -23.89
CA PHE A 116 -2.45 -0.23 -25.11
C PHE A 116 -1.77 -0.95 -26.29
N GLY A 117 -0.47 -1.25 -26.18
CA GLY A 117 0.32 -1.92 -27.21
C GLY A 117 0.50 -3.42 -26.97
N ALA A 118 -0.11 -3.97 -25.91
CA ALA A 118 0.10 -5.36 -25.52
C ALA A 118 -0.33 -6.35 -26.63
N THR A 119 0.59 -7.18 -27.09
CA THR A 119 0.33 -8.26 -28.07
C THR A 119 -0.12 -9.58 -27.43
N SER A 120 -0.03 -9.66 -26.10
CA SER A 120 -0.52 -10.76 -25.26
C SER A 120 -0.78 -10.23 -23.85
N GLU A 121 -1.65 -10.89 -23.11
CA GLU A 121 -1.99 -10.53 -21.73
C GLU A 121 -0.79 -10.77 -20.81
N TYR A 122 -0.09 -9.70 -20.44
CA TYR A 122 0.98 -9.78 -19.43
C TYR A 122 0.32 -9.82 -18.05
N ILE A 123 0.39 -10.97 -17.39
CA ILE A 123 -0.03 -11.09 -15.99
C ILE A 123 1.16 -10.61 -15.15
N GLY A 124 1.15 -9.31 -14.83
CA GLY A 124 2.05 -8.70 -13.86
C GLY A 124 1.53 -8.86 -12.44
#